data_AF-A0A929F3B6-F1
#
_entry.id   AF-A0A929F3B6-F1
#
_cell.length_a   1.000
_cell.length_b   1.000
_cell.length_c   1.000
_cell.angle_alpha   90.00
_cell.angle_beta   90.00
_cell.angle_gamma   90.00
#
_symmetry.space_group_name_H-M   'P 1'
#
loop_
_entity.id
_entity.type
_entity.pdbx_description
1 polymer ?
#
loop_
_entity_poly.entity_id
_entity_poly.type
_entity_poly.pdbx_seq_one_letter_code
_entity_poly.pdbx_strand_id
1 'polypeptide(L)' 'GVTETWTNKSNGWAYLSITATYWDQNKYKQLHKAYSVGKYGYDKAWALAAQWRKLKVTGEL' A
#
# COMPACT_ATOMS: atom_id res chain seq x y z
N GLY A 1 -2.94 8.44 1.54
CA GLY A 1 -1.61 8.79 1.03
C GLY A 1 -0.93 7.54 0.53
N VAL A 2 0.38 7.59 0.29
CA VAL A 2 1.24 6.40 0.36
C VAL A 2 2.02 6.53 1.68
N THR A 3 2.07 5.48 2.47
CA THR A 3 2.70 5.48 3.79
C THR A 3 3.49 4.21 4.02
N GLU A 4 4.55 4.30 4.81
CA GLU A 4 5.36 3.16 5.23
C GLU A 4 4.82 2.58 6.53
N THR A 5 4.86 1.25 6.66
CA THR A 5 4.39 0.56 7.86
C THR A 5 5.25 -0.65 8.13
N TRP A 6 5.81 -0.72 9.34
CA TRP A 6 6.52 -1.89 9.82
C TRP A 6 5.51 -2.90 10.37
N THR A 7 5.44 -4.07 9.73
CA THR A 7 4.57 -5.15 10.14
C THR A 7 5.39 -6.15 10.95
N ASN A 8 5.07 -6.30 12.24
CA ASN A 8 5.61 -7.35 13.09
C ASN A 8 4.64 -8.53 13.11
N LYS A 9 5.11 -9.73 12.76
CA LYS A 9 4.35 -10.97 12.95
C LYS A 9 4.68 -11.58 14.31
N SER A 10 3.70 -12.27 14.92
CA SER A 10 3.84 -12.90 16.26
C SER A 10 4.99 -13.91 16.39
N ASN A 11 5.58 -14.34 15.27
CA ASN A 11 6.76 -15.19 15.22
C ASN A 11 8.09 -14.40 15.21
N GLY A 12 8.08 -13.11 15.50
CA GLY A 12 9.27 -12.25 15.61
C GLY A 12 9.79 -11.68 14.28
N TRP A 13 9.12 -11.93 13.16
CA TRP A 13 9.53 -11.41 11.86
C TRP A 13 8.93 -10.03 11.62
N ALA A 14 9.78 -9.01 11.54
CA ALA A 14 9.42 -7.66 11.09
C ALA A 14 9.70 -7.53 9.59
N TYR A 15 8.78 -6.95 8.83
CA TYR A 15 9.06 -6.50 7.47
C TYR A 15 8.40 -5.17 7.17
N LEU A 16 9.09 -4.36 6.37
CA LEU A 16 8.56 -3.10 5.88
C LEU A 16 7.54 -3.36 4.76
N SER A 17 6.38 -2.73 4.87
CA SER A 17 5.36 -2.69 3.83
C SER A 17 5.06 -1.25 3.46
N ILE A 18 4.90 -0.97 2.18
CA ILE A 18 4.45 0.32 1.69
C ILE A 18 2.97 0.21 1.35
N THR A 19 2.15 1.07 1.94
CA THR A 19 0.70 1.02 1.86
C THR A 19 0.16 2.22 1.10
N ALA A 20 -0.64 1.96 0.07
CA ALA A 20 -1.43 2.96 -0.62
C ALA A 20 -2.82 3.04 0.00
N THR A 21 -3.27 4.23 0.34
CA THR A 21 -4.56 4.46 1.01
C THR A 21 -5.36 5.55 0.29
N TYR A 22 -6.64 5.29 0.05
CA TYR A 22 -7.56 6.20 -0.65
C TYR A 22 -8.98 6.07 -0.07
N TRP A 23 -9.79 7.10 -0.32
CA TRP A 23 -11.20 7.10 0.02
C TRP A 23 -12.00 6.61 -1.19
N ASP A 24 -12.77 5.54 -1.01
CA ASP A 24 -13.68 5.03 -2.03
C ASP A 24 -15.05 5.67 -1.84
N GLN A 25 -15.47 6.53 -2.77
CA GLN A 25 -16.74 7.25 -2.70
C GLN A 25 -17.95 6.31 -2.87
N ASN A 26 -17.81 5.24 -3.65
CA ASN A 26 -18.90 4.30 -3.91
C ASN A 26 -19.24 3.46 -2.67
N LYS A 27 -18.22 3.06 -1.91
CA LYS A 27 -18.36 2.22 -0.71
C LYS A 27 -18.30 3.03 0.58
N TYR A 28 -18.19 4.36 0.49
CA TYR A 28 -18.07 5.30 1.62
C TYR A 28 -17.07 4.83 2.68
N LYS A 29 -15.92 4.32 2.25
CA LYS A 29 -14.90 3.79 3.16
C LYS A 29 -13.48 4.02 2.67
N GLN A 30 -12.57 4.05 3.62
CA GLN A 30 -11.13 4.07 3.36
C GLN A 30 -10.66 2.67 2.98
N LEU A 31 -9.99 2.57 1.83
CA LEU A 31 -9.39 1.33 1.35
C LEU A 31 -7.87 1.47 1.33
N HIS A 32 -7.19 0.36 1.60
CA HIS A 32 -5.74 0.30 1.58
C HIS A 32 -5.24 -0.95 0.86
N LYS A 33 -4.05 -0.83 0.26
CA LYS A 33 -3.31 -1.94 -0.36
C LYS A 33 -1.84 -1.85 0.04
N ALA A 34 -1.31 -2.94 0.57
CA ALA A 34 0.08 -3.03 1.02
C ALA A 34 0.96 -3.80 0.03
N TYR A 35 2.20 -3.35 -0.10
CA TYR A 35 3.24 -3.96 -0.93
C TYR A 35 4.45 -4.24 -0.04
N SER A 36 4.85 -5.51 0.06
CA SER A 36 5.98 -5.92 0.91
C SER A 36 7.31 -5.53 0.26
N VAL A 37 8.13 -4.79 1.01
CA VAL A 37 9.50 -4.45 0.59
C VAL A 37 10.37 -5.70 0.49
N GLY A 38 10.17 -6.70 1.37
CA GLY A 38 10.89 -7.97 1.29
C GLY A 38 10.63 -8.75 0.00
N LYS A 39 9.48 -8.55 -0.65
CA LYS A 39 9.14 -9.23 -1.92
C LYS A 39 9.57 -8.44 -3.15
N TYR A 40 9.43 -7.12 -3.13
CA TYR A 40 9.59 -6.29 -4.34
C TYR A 40 10.85 -5.43 -4.34
N GLY A 41 11.52 -5.26 -3.20
CA GLY A 41 12.49 -4.19 -2.98
C GLY A 41 11.80 -2.85 -2.72
N TYR A 42 12.53 -1.90 -2.13
CA TYR A 42 11.98 -0.63 -1.68
C TYR A 42 11.40 0.20 -2.84
N ASP A 43 12.22 0.49 -3.85
CA ASP A 43 11.84 1.35 -4.97
C ASP A 43 10.63 0.83 -5.73
N LYS A 44 10.60 -0.47 -5.99
CA LYS A 44 9.50 -1.12 -6.71
C LYS A 44 8.23 -1.17 -5.88
N ALA A 45 8.33 -1.46 -4.58
CA ALA A 45 7.16 -1.43 -3.69
C ALA A 45 6.56 -0.02 -3.60
N TRP A 46 7.41 1.01 -3.55
CA TRP A 46 6.96 2.41 -3.58
C TRP A 46 6.28 2.77 -4.90
N ALA A 47 6.89 2.44 -6.03
CA ALA A 47 6.34 2.69 -7.35
C ALA A 47 4.97 2.02 -7.54
N LEU A 48 4.82 0.75 -7.10
CA LEU A 48 3.56 0.03 -7.15
C LEU A 48 2.48 0.68 -6.27
N ALA A 49 2.84 1.10 -5.05
CA ALA A 49 1.90 1.79 -4.16
C ALA A 49 1.45 3.14 -4.73
N ALA A 50 2.37 3.93 -5.28
CA ALA A 50 2.08 5.20 -5.91
C ALA A 50 1.17 5.03 -7.14
N GLN A 51 1.46 4.06 -8.01
CA GLN A 51 0.65 3.75 -9.18
C GLN A 51 -0.77 3.33 -8.77
N TRP A 52 -0.90 2.47 -7.76
CA TRP A 52 -2.22 2.01 -7.32
C TRP A 52 -3.06 3.12 -6.71
N ARG A 53 -2.44 4.00 -5.92
CA ARG A 53 -3.10 5.22 -5.43
C ARG A 53 -3.58 6.09 -6.59
N LYS A 54 -2.75 6.30 -7.62
CA LYS A 54 -3.11 7.11 -8.79
C LYS A 54 -4.32 6.50 -9.50
N LEU A 55 -4.24 5.23 -9.89
CA LEU A 55 -5.30 4.52 -10.62
C LEU A 55 -6.63 4.53 -9.85
N LYS A 56 -6.61 4.40 -8.51
CA LYS A 56 -7.85 4.49 -7.72
C LYS A 56 -8.41 5.89 -7.57
N VAL A 57 -7.55 6.91 -7.52
CA VAL A 57 -7.99 8.31 -7.49
C VAL A 57 -8.56 8.73 -8.85
N THR A 58 -8.01 8.22 -9.96
CA THR A 58 -8.46 8.52 -11.33
C THR A 58 -9.65 7.67 -11.78
N GLY A 59 -10.06 6.66 -10.99
CA GLY A 59 -11.19 5.79 -11.32
C GLY A 59 -10.88 4.74 -12.40
N GLU A 60 -9.60 4.50 -12.70
CA GLU A 60 -9.13 3.60 -13.77
C GLU A 60 -9.04 2.12 -13.31
N LEU A 61 -9.72 1.73 -12.24
CA LEU A 61 -9.63 0.41 -11.59
C LEU A 61 -10.96 -0.18 -11.17
#